data_AF-A0A1G7GJC3-F1
#
_entry.id   AF-A0A1G7GJC3-F1
#
_cell.length_a   1.000
_cell.length_b   1.000
_cell.length_c   1.000
_cell.angle_alpha   90.00
_cell.angle_beta   90.00
_cell.angle_gamma   90.00
#
_symmetry.space_group_name_H-M   'P 1'
#
loop_
_entity.id
_entity.type
_entity.pdbx_description
1 polymer ?
#
loop_
_entity_poly.entity_id
_entity_poly.type
_entity_poly.pdbx_seq_one_letter_code
_entity_poly.pdbx_strand_id
1 'polypeptide(L)'
;MEENSPEKLDEETMQTKIPDKSQPASKDEMAGIEIDDDVYFFVDFVKLQVREHANPDNIIPFSKMKDTGTHYEFMYDPLTRTISSSASRQNYKVSFRNITKLHPDAVARIYKVPLEEVKKRNDKEFFRDLNQIRQGEKKEVKQQKKRGMRM
;
A
#
# COMPACT_ATOMS: atom_id res chain seq x y z
N MET A 1 58.41 -20.74 15.92
CA MET A 1 57.18 -21.54 16.04
C MET A 1 56.15 -20.64 16.69
N GLU A 2 55.14 -20.11 16.04
CA GLU A 2 54.73 -20.17 14.63
C GLU A 2 53.78 -18.97 14.42
N GLU A 3 53.61 -18.58 13.16
CA GLU A 3 52.69 -17.57 12.64
C GLU A 3 51.25 -17.74 13.20
N ASN A 4 50.36 -16.74 13.27
CA ASN A 4 49.85 -15.98 12.14
C ASN A 4 48.91 -14.85 12.63
N SER A 5 48.81 -13.77 11.84
CA SER A 5 47.72 -12.78 11.90
C SER A 5 46.53 -13.23 11.02
N PRO A 6 45.60 -12.38 10.54
CA PRO A 6 44.21 -12.30 11.01
C PRO A 6 43.15 -12.64 9.92
N GLU A 7 41.99 -13.19 10.28
CA GLU A 7 40.80 -13.28 9.40
C GLU A 7 39.55 -12.90 10.22
N LYS A 8 38.96 -11.72 9.98
CA LYS A 8 37.81 -11.49 9.07
C LYS A 8 36.69 -12.51 9.27
N LEU A 9 35.57 -12.06 9.83
CA LEU A 9 34.26 -12.69 9.66
C LEU A 9 33.29 -11.66 9.06
N ASP A 10 33.33 -11.63 7.73
CA ASP A 10 32.21 -11.82 6.80
C ASP A 10 30.94 -10.98 6.98
N GLU A 11 30.85 -9.96 6.13
CA GLU A 11 29.60 -9.50 5.53
C GLU A 11 28.97 -10.62 4.67
N GLU A 12 28.05 -11.43 5.19
CA GLU A 12 27.04 -12.07 4.33
C GLU A 12 25.85 -12.62 5.13
N THR A 13 24.76 -11.85 5.17
CA THR A 13 23.40 -12.26 4.79
C THR A 13 22.42 -11.18 5.25
N MET A 14 22.44 -10.05 4.55
CA MET A 14 21.22 -9.27 4.40
C MET A 14 20.23 -10.12 3.60
N GLN A 15 19.57 -11.05 4.29
CA GLN A 15 18.42 -11.75 3.78
C GLN A 15 17.36 -10.69 3.55
N THR A 16 17.32 -10.20 2.32
CA THR A 16 16.19 -9.47 1.77
C THR A 16 15.01 -10.44 1.82
N LYS A 17 14.33 -10.48 2.96
CA LYS A 17 12.96 -10.99 3.07
C LYS A 17 12.13 -10.09 2.16
N ILE A 18 12.03 -10.50 0.90
CA ILE A 18 10.92 -10.13 0.04
C ILE A 18 9.69 -10.64 0.81
N PRO A 19 8.82 -9.75 1.32
CA PRO A 19 7.66 -10.21 2.07
C PRO A 19 6.80 -11.05 1.13
N ASP A 20 6.52 -12.26 1.59
CA ASP A 20 5.61 -13.21 0.97
C ASP A 20 4.24 -12.53 0.75
N LYS A 21 3.78 -12.51 -0.51
CA LYS A 21 2.52 -11.87 -0.94
C LYS A 21 1.27 -12.59 -0.42
N SER A 22 1.42 -13.64 0.39
CA SER A 22 0.33 -14.46 0.92
C SER A 22 0.08 -14.31 2.43
N GLN A 23 0.87 -13.51 3.16
CA GLN A 23 0.56 -13.20 4.57
C GLN A 23 -0.46 -12.03 4.68
N PRO A 24 -1.42 -12.08 5.62
CA PRO A 24 -2.23 -10.92 5.93
C PRO A 24 -1.29 -9.79 6.36
N ALA A 25 -1.49 -8.60 5.79
CA ALA A 25 -0.74 -7.41 6.18
C ALA A 25 -0.80 -7.26 7.71
N SER A 26 0.33 -6.92 8.34
CA SER A 26 0.40 -6.77 9.79
C SER A 26 -0.66 -5.77 10.28
N LYS A 27 -1.12 -5.86 11.53
CA LYS A 27 -2.16 -4.98 12.09
C LYS A 27 -1.82 -3.49 11.95
N ASP A 28 -0.53 -3.16 11.80
CA ASP A 28 0.00 -1.81 11.56
C ASP A 28 -0.10 -1.33 10.10
N GLU A 29 -0.49 -2.20 9.16
CA GLU A 29 -0.61 -1.93 7.72
C GLU A 29 -2.08 -1.88 7.26
N MET A 30 -3.00 -1.89 8.22
CA MET A 30 -4.44 -1.84 7.97
C MET A 30 -5.11 -0.83 8.87
N ALA A 31 -5.95 0.02 8.28
CA ALA A 31 -6.84 0.89 9.05
C ALA A 31 -8.27 0.34 9.03
N GLY A 32 -8.92 0.36 10.19
CA GLY A 32 -10.31 -0.02 10.34
C GLY A 32 -11.29 1.06 9.88
N ILE A 33 -12.37 0.62 9.25
CA ILE A 33 -13.54 1.44 8.94
C ILE A 33 -14.76 0.68 9.47
N GLU A 34 -15.46 1.29 10.42
CA GLU A 34 -16.72 0.80 10.96
C GLU A 34 -17.86 1.48 10.20
N ILE A 35 -18.81 0.70 9.69
CA ILE A 35 -19.94 1.19 8.90
C ILE A 35 -21.23 1.11 9.72
N ASP A 36 -21.41 0.02 10.47
CA ASP A 36 -22.54 -0.27 11.35
C ASP A 36 -22.06 -1.30 12.41
N ASP A 37 -22.86 -1.58 13.44
CA ASP A 37 -22.48 -2.41 14.61
C ASP A 37 -21.84 -3.77 14.25
N ASP A 38 -22.18 -4.34 13.09
CA ASP A 38 -21.71 -5.66 12.63
C ASP A 38 -20.86 -5.62 11.34
N VAL A 39 -20.56 -4.43 10.80
CA VAL A 39 -19.87 -4.28 9.51
C VAL A 39 -18.58 -3.48 9.67
N TYR A 40 -17.47 -4.21 9.61
CA TYR A 40 -16.12 -3.66 9.75
C TYR A 40 -15.25 -4.00 8.53
N PHE A 41 -14.55 -3.00 8.01
CA PHE A 41 -13.63 -3.12 6.88
C PHE A 41 -12.21 -2.77 7.29
N PHE A 42 -11.23 -3.45 6.71
CA PHE A 42 -9.83 -3.05 6.74
C PHE A 42 -9.42 -2.41 5.43
N VAL A 43 -8.65 -1.33 5.51
CA VAL A 43 -7.97 -0.71 4.38
C VAL A 43 -6.63 -1.40 4.17
N ASP A 44 -6.47 -2.10 3.05
CA ASP A 44 -5.19 -2.67 2.62
C ASP A 44 -4.41 -1.64 1.81
N PHE A 45 -3.38 -1.04 2.41
CA PHE A 45 -2.55 -0.02 1.77
C PHE A 45 -1.61 -0.57 0.68
N VAL A 46 -1.38 -1.88 0.65
CA VAL A 46 -0.51 -2.55 -0.34
C VAL A 46 -1.29 -2.80 -1.63
N LYS A 47 -2.51 -3.34 -1.50
CA LYS A 47 -3.38 -3.69 -2.63
C LYS A 47 -4.35 -2.58 -3.03
N LEU A 48 -4.43 -1.50 -2.25
CA LEU A 48 -5.32 -0.36 -2.48
C LEU A 48 -6.78 -0.82 -2.60
N GLN A 49 -7.23 -1.52 -1.58
CA GLN A 49 -8.57 -2.09 -1.49
C GLN A 49 -9.05 -2.04 -0.03
N VAL A 50 -10.36 -2.03 0.17
CA VAL A 50 -10.95 -2.37 1.47
C VAL A 50 -11.45 -3.81 1.45
N ARG A 51 -11.28 -4.50 2.57
CA ARG A 51 -11.68 -5.89 2.77
C ARG A 51 -12.54 -5.99 4.02
N GLU A 52 -13.67 -6.66 3.92
CA GLU A 52 -14.52 -6.89 5.09
C GLU A 52 -13.84 -7.85 6.08
N HIS A 53 -13.87 -7.52 7.38
CA HIS A 53 -13.28 -8.35 8.43
C HIS A 53 -14.01 -9.70 8.56
N ALA A 54 -15.35 -9.69 8.51
CA ALA A 54 -16.15 -10.90 8.59
C ALA A 54 -16.14 -11.75 7.31
N ASN A 55 -15.79 -11.16 6.16
CA ASN A 55 -15.74 -11.84 4.87
C ASN A 55 -14.53 -11.37 4.04
N PRO A 56 -13.37 -12.05 4.15
CA PRO A 56 -12.14 -11.67 3.45
C PRO A 56 -12.22 -11.68 1.92
N ASP A 57 -13.19 -12.40 1.34
CA ASP A 57 -13.45 -12.46 -0.10
C ASP A 57 -14.25 -11.24 -0.59
N ASN A 58 -14.91 -10.53 0.32
CA ASN A 58 -15.55 -9.26 0.02
C ASN A 58 -14.50 -8.15 -0.06
N ILE A 59 -14.04 -7.91 -1.29
CA ILE A 59 -12.99 -6.95 -1.60
C ILE A 59 -13.55 -5.83 -2.48
N ILE A 60 -13.35 -4.61 -2.02
CA ILE A 60 -13.74 -3.40 -2.74
C ILE A 60 -12.46 -2.63 -3.09
N PRO A 61 -12.01 -2.65 -4.36
CA PRO A 61 -10.82 -1.92 -4.77
C PRO A 61 -11.09 -0.41 -4.79
N PHE A 62 -10.05 0.38 -4.51
CA PHE A 62 -10.15 1.85 -4.53
C PHE A 62 -10.57 2.39 -5.90
N SER A 63 -10.26 1.66 -6.98
CA SER A 63 -10.67 2.02 -8.35
C SER A 63 -12.18 2.02 -8.56
N LYS A 64 -12.96 1.35 -7.70
CA LYS A 64 -14.43 1.40 -7.71
C LYS A 64 -15.00 2.46 -6.76
N MET A 65 -14.15 3.15 -6.01
CA MET A 65 -14.55 4.24 -5.12
C MET A 65 -14.42 5.58 -5.83
N LYS A 66 -15.16 6.56 -5.34
CA LYS A 66 -15.01 7.94 -5.79
C LYS A 66 -13.91 8.61 -4.96
N ASP A 67 -12.85 9.04 -5.64
CA ASP A 67 -11.79 9.88 -5.07
C ASP A 67 -12.21 11.36 -5.16
N THR A 68 -12.37 12.00 -4.00
CA THR A 68 -12.72 13.42 -3.90
C THR A 68 -11.49 14.33 -3.77
N GLY A 69 -10.29 13.76 -3.77
CA GLY A 69 -9.01 14.41 -3.51
C GLY A 69 -8.63 14.45 -2.03
N THR A 70 -9.61 14.38 -1.11
CA THR A 70 -9.39 14.44 0.35
C THR A 70 -9.78 13.16 1.08
N HIS A 71 -10.73 12.43 0.51
CA HIS A 71 -11.23 11.17 1.02
C HIS A 71 -11.75 10.31 -0.13
N TYR A 72 -11.85 9.02 0.11
CA TYR A 72 -12.57 8.07 -0.72
C TYR A 72 -14.01 7.94 -0.21
N GLU A 73 -14.95 7.80 -1.14
CA GLU A 73 -16.35 7.52 -0.81
C GLU A 73 -16.94 6.44 -1.73
N PHE A 74 -17.79 5.59 -1.16
CA PHE A 74 -18.60 4.63 -1.91
C PHE A 74 -19.92 4.37 -1.18
N MET A 75 -20.92 3.87 -1.93
CA MET A 75 -22.20 3.44 -1.35
C MET A 75 -22.15 1.95 -1.08
N TYR A 76 -22.29 1.55 0.17
CA TYR A 76 -22.38 0.17 0.60
C TYR A 76 -23.84 -0.27 0.63
N ASP A 77 -24.16 -1.37 -0.03
CA ASP A 77 -25.46 -2.04 0.08
C ASP A 77 -25.36 -3.21 1.07
N PRO A 78 -26.07 -3.16 2.20
CA PRO A 78 -26.02 -4.20 3.21
C PRO A 78 -26.65 -5.54 2.75
N LEU A 79 -27.55 -5.53 1.75
CA LEU A 79 -28.20 -6.74 1.25
C LEU A 79 -27.25 -7.57 0.40
N THR A 80 -26.52 -6.91 -0.50
CA THR A 80 -25.54 -7.54 -1.39
C THR A 80 -24.14 -7.57 -0.78
N ARG A 81 -23.95 -6.87 0.35
CA ARG A 81 -22.68 -6.66 1.05
C ARG A 81 -21.59 -6.13 0.12
N THR A 82 -21.91 -5.25 -0.82
CA THR A 82 -20.91 -4.71 -1.77
C THR A 82 -21.22 -3.27 -2.19
N ILE A 83 -20.45 -2.73 -3.13
CA ILE A 83 -20.72 -1.40 -3.69
C ILE A 83 -22.04 -1.44 -4.46
N SER A 84 -22.96 -0.55 -4.11
CA SER A 84 -24.12 -0.24 -4.92
C SER A 84 -23.83 0.83 -5.95
N SER A 85 -24.25 0.61 -7.19
CA SER A 85 -24.24 1.63 -8.24
C SER A 85 -25.40 2.62 -8.12
N SER A 86 -26.47 2.27 -7.40
CA SER A 86 -27.64 3.12 -7.18
C SER A 86 -27.70 3.60 -5.73
N ALA A 87 -28.20 4.82 -5.51
CA ALA A 87 -28.49 5.31 -4.17
C ALA A 87 -29.88 4.81 -3.75
N SER A 88 -29.94 3.70 -3.02
CA SER A 88 -31.16 3.25 -2.35
C SER A 88 -31.22 3.84 -0.93
N ARG A 89 -32.42 3.93 -0.34
CA ARG A 89 -32.59 4.39 1.06
C ARG A 89 -31.89 3.49 2.09
N GLN A 90 -31.53 2.28 1.71
CA GLN A 90 -30.89 1.29 2.59
C GLN A 90 -29.37 1.27 2.43
N ASN A 91 -28.82 2.07 1.52
CA ASN A 91 -27.39 2.09 1.27
C ASN A 91 -26.70 3.07 2.21
N TYR A 92 -25.59 2.62 2.80
CA TYR A 92 -24.76 3.42 3.67
C TYR A 92 -23.69 4.13 2.85
N LYS A 93 -23.54 5.44 3.06
CA LYS A 93 -22.41 6.17 2.48
C LYS A 93 -21.19 5.92 3.37
N VAL A 94 -20.20 5.22 2.83
CA VAL A 94 -18.92 4.98 3.50
C VAL A 94 -17.92 6.00 3.00
N SER A 95 -17.20 6.63 3.91
CA SER A 95 -16.09 7.52 3.55
C SER A 95 -14.92 7.38 4.51
N PHE A 96 -13.71 7.48 3.97
CA PHE A 96 -12.48 7.44 4.74
C PHE A 96 -11.40 8.33 4.10
N ARG A 97 -10.53 8.89 4.93
CA ARG A 97 -9.48 9.80 4.48
C ARG A 97 -8.48 9.09 3.57
N ASN A 98 -7.79 9.87 2.75
CA ASN A 98 -6.61 9.45 2.00
C ASN A 98 -5.64 8.62 2.87
N ILE A 99 -5.04 7.58 2.30
CA ILE A 99 -4.18 6.66 3.05
C ILE A 99 -2.92 7.37 3.58
N THR A 100 -2.42 8.39 2.88
CA THR A 100 -1.31 9.23 3.35
C THR A 100 -1.67 10.04 4.59
N LYS A 101 -2.96 10.20 4.89
CA LYS A 101 -3.48 10.92 6.08
C LYS A 101 -4.04 9.96 7.12
N LEU A 102 -4.53 8.80 6.70
CA LEU A 102 -5.13 7.79 7.57
C LEU A 102 -4.06 7.05 8.37
N HIS A 103 -2.99 6.60 7.71
CA HIS A 103 -1.90 5.89 8.37
C HIS A 103 -0.55 6.20 7.69
N PRO A 104 -0.03 7.44 7.83
CA PRO A 104 1.17 7.89 7.13
C PRO A 104 2.40 7.02 7.40
N ASP A 105 2.55 6.49 8.62
CA ASP A 105 3.67 5.63 8.99
C ASP A 105 3.63 4.27 8.25
N ALA A 106 2.43 3.72 8.06
CA ALA A 106 2.26 2.46 7.33
C ALA A 106 2.58 2.68 5.85
N VAL A 107 2.04 3.74 5.26
CA VAL A 107 2.31 4.11 3.87
C VAL A 107 3.80 4.38 3.65
N ALA A 108 4.46 5.11 4.55
CA ALA A 108 5.89 5.37 4.48
C ALA A 108 6.71 4.06 4.45
N ARG A 109 6.40 3.12 5.35
CA ARG A 109 7.05 1.80 5.41
C ARG A 109 6.80 0.96 4.16
N ILE A 110 5.55 0.83 3.73
CA ILE A 110 5.13 -0.01 2.60
C ILE A 110 5.78 0.47 1.30
N TYR A 111 5.74 1.78 1.06
CA TYR A 111 6.25 2.37 -0.17
C TYR A 111 7.71 2.80 -0.09
N LYS A 112 8.35 2.62 1.08
CA LYS A 112 9.76 3.00 1.35
C LYS A 112 10.03 4.47 1.03
N VAL A 113 9.12 5.35 1.42
CA VAL A 113 9.22 6.81 1.25
C VAL A 113 9.37 7.45 2.63
N PRO A 114 10.17 8.52 2.78
CA PRO A 114 10.26 9.25 4.04
C PRO A 114 8.88 9.72 4.52
N LEU A 115 8.62 9.56 5.83
CA LEU A 115 7.34 9.92 6.44
C LEU A 115 6.92 11.37 6.16
N GLU A 116 7.89 12.28 6.18
CA GLU A 116 7.68 13.70 5.90
C GLU A 116 7.13 13.94 4.49
N GLU A 117 7.56 13.14 3.51
CA GLU A 117 7.08 13.25 2.13
C GLU A 117 5.68 12.66 1.96
N VAL A 118 5.35 11.61 2.72
CA VAL A 118 3.99 11.04 2.77
C VAL A 118 3.02 12.07 3.34
N LYS A 119 3.36 12.71 4.47
CA LYS A 119 2.48 13.66 5.16
C LYS A 119 2.21 14.93 4.37
N LYS A 120 3.10 15.37 3.50
CA LYS A 120 2.94 16.61 2.70
C LYS A 120 1.93 16.47 1.56
N ARG A 121 1.70 15.25 1.07
CA ARG A 121 1.01 15.01 -0.21
C ARG A 121 -0.34 14.33 -0.01
N ASN A 122 -1.24 14.52 -0.97
CA ASN A 122 -2.43 13.65 -1.10
C ASN A 122 -2.08 12.36 -1.86
N ASP A 123 -2.99 11.39 -1.84
CA ASP A 123 -2.75 10.08 -2.46
C ASP A 123 -2.45 10.19 -3.96
N LYS A 124 -3.17 11.06 -4.67
CA LYS A 124 -2.98 11.29 -6.11
C LYS A 124 -1.58 11.79 -6.46
N GLU A 125 -1.09 12.79 -5.73
CA GLU A 125 0.26 13.33 -5.88
C GLU A 125 1.31 12.30 -5.47
N PHE A 126 1.10 11.63 -4.35
CA PHE A 126 1.97 10.59 -3.84
C PHE A 126 2.17 9.45 -4.86
N PHE A 127 1.09 8.92 -5.44
CA PHE A 127 1.17 7.85 -6.44
C PHE A 127 1.72 8.31 -7.79
N ARG A 128 1.46 9.55 -8.21
CA ARG A 128 2.07 10.12 -9.41
C ARG A 128 3.59 10.14 -9.28
N ASP A 129 4.10 10.62 -8.14
CA ASP A 129 5.53 10.80 -7.94
C ASP A 129 6.23 9.45 -7.74
N LEU A 130 5.61 8.52 -6.99
CA LEU A 130 6.07 7.13 -6.89
C LEU A 130 6.24 6.47 -8.27
N ASN A 131 5.29 6.69 -9.17
CA ASN A 131 5.38 6.17 -10.53
C ASN A 131 6.52 6.81 -11.33
N GLN A 132 6.79 8.11 -11.15
CA GLN A 132 7.90 8.78 -11.83
C GLN A 132 9.27 8.26 -11.34
N ILE A 133 9.45 8.11 -10.02
CA ILE A 133 10.69 7.57 -9.43
C ILE A 133 10.98 6.18 -10.00
N ARG A 134 9.99 5.28 -9.97
CA ARG A 134 10.12 3.91 -10.51
C ARG A 134 10.43 3.85 -12.00
N GLN A 135 9.98 4.85 -12.77
CA GLN A 135 10.27 4.92 -14.21
C GLN A 135 11.68 5.50 -14.47
N GLY A 136 12.18 6.39 -13.61
CA GLY A 136 13.55 6.89 -13.65
C GLY A 136 14.58 5.78 -13.45
N GLU A 137 14.43 5.00 -12.38
CA GLU A 137 15.32 3.87 -12.05
C GLU A 137 15.41 2.84 -13.20
N LYS A 138 14.27 2.52 -13.83
CA LYS A 138 14.22 1.57 -14.96
C LYS A 138 14.98 2.07 -16.19
N LYS A 139 15.01 3.37 -16.44
CA LYS A 139 15.73 3.96 -17.57
C LYS A 139 17.24 3.91 -17.33
N GLU A 140 17.67 4.18 -16.10
CA GLU A 140 19.09 4.18 -15.73
C GLU A 140 19.70 2.77 -15.77
N VAL A 141 19.01 1.76 -15.23
CA VAL A 141 19.45 0.35 -15.30
C VAL A 141 19.57 -0.14 -16.75
N LYS A 142 18.63 0.25 -17.63
CA LYS A 142 18.71 -0.08 -19.07
C LYS A 142 19.89 0.60 -19.76
N GLN A 143 20.23 1.82 -19.34
CA GLN A 143 21.34 2.57 -19.92
C GLN A 143 22.70 2.02 -19.47
N GLN A 144 22.83 1.59 -18.22
CA GLN A 144 24.04 0.94 -17.70
C GLN A 144 24.28 -0.43 -18.37
N LYS A 145 23.23 -1.26 -18.55
CA LYS A 145 23.35 -2.54 -19.29
C LYS A 145 23.78 -2.36 -20.75
N LYS A 146 23.28 -1.32 -21.44
CA LYS A 146 23.72 -1.02 -22.82
C LYS A 146 25.17 -0.54 -22.92
N ARG A 147 25.71 0.07 -21.86
CA ARG A 147 27.11 0.53 -21.81
C ARG A 147 28.08 -0.60 -21.47
N GLY A 148 27.68 -1.59 -20.66
CA GLY A 148 28.49 -2.77 -20.33
C GLY A 148 28.57 -3.84 -21.43
N MET A 149 27.64 -3.86 -22.39
CA MET A 149 27.61 -4.82 -23.52
C MET A 149 28.42 -4.37 -24.75
N ARG A 150 29.19 -3.28 -24.64
CA ARG A 150 30.02 -2.72 -25.73
C ARG A 150 31.52 -3.03 -25.61
N MET A 151 31.89 -4.03 -24.81
CA MET A 151 33.26 -4.57 -24.78
C MET A 151 33.30 -5.94 -25.43
#